data_AF-A0A2T7BKX6-F1
#
_entry.id   AF-A0A2T7BKX6-F1
#
_cell.length_a   1.000
_cell.length_b   1.000
_cell.length_c   1.000
_cell.angle_alpha   90.00
_cell.angle_beta   90.00
_cell.angle_gamma   90.00
#
_symmetry.space_group_name_H-M   'P 1'
#
loop_
_entity.id
_entity.type
_entity.pdbx_description
1 polymer ?
#
loop_
_entity_poly.entity_id
_entity_poly.type
_entity_poly.pdbx_seq_one_letter_code
_entity_poly.pdbx_strand_id
1 'polypeptide(L)' 'MTISKDFQSLEQHLAQYGLQAVAIEQHTPEVFKVCFLNKIERAQWEKQRHAQGGLPLCSNKQSK' A
#
# COMPACT_ATOMS: atom_id res chain seq x y z
N MET A 1 6.46 12.31 -18.86
CA MET A 1 5.97 11.05 -18.26
C MET A 1 6.23 11.14 -16.77
N THR A 2 5.20 11.00 -15.93
CA THR A 2 5.31 11.13 -14.47
C THR A 2 5.03 9.78 -13.86
N ILE A 3 5.95 9.25 -13.05
CA ILE A 3 5.85 7.94 -12.39
C ILE A 3 4.52 7.76 -11.62
N SER A 4 3.91 8.85 -11.16
CA SER A 4 2.61 8.85 -10.49
C SER A 4 1.45 8.35 -11.38
N LYS A 5 1.48 8.61 -12.69
CA LYS A 5 0.45 8.12 -13.62
C LYS A 5 0.61 6.61 -13.86
N ASP A 6 1.85 6.17 -14.03
CA ASP A 6 2.17 4.76 -14.24
C ASP A 6 1.83 3.94 -13.00
N PHE A 7 2.09 4.51 -11.81
CA PHE A 7 1.70 3.93 -10.53
C PHE A 7 0.18 3.83 -10.36
N GLN A 8 -0.57 4.90 -10.66
CA GLN A 8 -2.03 4.89 -10.54
C GLN A 8 -2.69 3.87 -11.49
N SER A 9 -2.17 3.74 -12.71
CA SER A 9 -2.61 2.72 -13.67
C SER A 9 -2.35 1.31 -13.12
N LEU A 10 -1.17 1.08 -12.54
CA LEU A 10 -0.80 -0.18 -11.91
C LEU A 10 -1.72 -0.50 -10.71
N GLU A 11 -2.00 0.46 -9.85
CA GLU A 11 -2.92 0.29 -8.72
C GLU A 11 -4.32 -0.12 -9.19
N GLN A 12 -4.86 0.55 -10.21
CA GLN A 12 -6.18 0.24 -10.75
C GLN A 12 -6.23 -1.15 -11.39
N HIS A 13 -5.15 -1.56 -12.06
CA HIS A 13 -5.06 -2.88 -12.65
C HIS A 13 -5.02 -3.97 -11.57
N LEU A 14 -4.17 -3.80 -10.56
CA LEU A 14 -4.01 -4.77 -9.48
C LEU A 14 -5.21 -4.83 -8.53
N ALA A 15 -5.95 -3.72 -8.37
CA ALA A 15 -7.19 -3.69 -7.61
C ALA A 15 -8.27 -4.63 -8.16
N GLN A 16 -8.29 -4.86 -9.49
CA GLN A 16 -9.21 -5.81 -10.13
C GLN A 16 -8.93 -7.26 -9.68
N TYR A 17 -7.71 -7.55 -9.25
CA TYR A 17 -7.29 -8.83 -8.68
C TYR A 17 -7.39 -8.86 -7.14
N GLY A 18 -7.96 -7.83 -6.52
CA GLY A 18 -8.12 -7.74 -5.06
C GLY A 18 -6.83 -7.40 -4.31
N LEU A 19 -5.81 -6.90 -5.03
CA LEU A 19 -4.54 -6.47 -4.45
C LEU A 19 -4.58 -4.97 -4.13
N GLN A 20 -4.01 -4.59 -2.99
CA GLN A 20 -4.02 -3.22 -2.50
C GLN A 20 -2.62 -2.76 -2.13
N ALA A 21 -2.26 -1.54 -2.56
CA ALA A 21 -0.98 -0.94 -2.24
C ALA A 21 -0.88 -0.65 -0.73
N VAL A 22 0.25 -1.00 -0.13
CA VAL A 22 0.62 -0.61 1.23
C VAL A 22 1.90 0.20 1.21
N ALA A 23 1.91 1.30 1.97
CA ALA A 23 3.11 2.10 2.15
C ALA A 23 4.09 1.37 3.06
N ILE A 24 5.33 1.23 2.60
CA ILE A 24 6.42 0.66 3.38
C ILE A 24 7.28 1.82 3.87
N GLU A 25 7.52 1.87 5.18
CA GLU A 25 8.51 2.80 5.72
C GLU A 25 9.89 2.38 5.26
N GLN A 26 10.58 3.29 4.57
CA GLN A 26 11.91 3.05 4.05
C GLN A 26 12.93 3.87 4.83
N HIS A 27 13.99 3.19 5.26
CA HIS A 27 15.14 3.84 5.87
C HIS A 27 16.05 4.55 4.84
N THR A 28 15.85 4.30 3.54
CA THR A 28 16.65 4.89 2.46
C THR A 28 15.78 5.70 1.48
N PRO A 29 16.05 7.00 1.28
CA PRO A 29 15.20 7.90 0.51
C PRO A 29 15.31 7.76 -1.02
N GLU A 30 16.29 7.02 -1.54
CA GLU A 30 16.60 6.96 -2.98
C GLU A 30 15.75 5.96 -3.78
N VAL A 31 15.03 5.05 -3.13
CA VAL A 31 14.23 4.03 -3.80
C VAL A 31 12.85 4.05 -3.20
N PHE A 32 11.80 4.21 -4.00
CA PHE A 32 10.41 4.09 -3.57
C PHE A 32 9.94 2.64 -3.73
N LYS A 33 9.61 1.96 -2.63
CA LYS A 33 9.07 0.58 -2.63
C LYS A 33 7.62 0.57 -2.21
N VAL A 34 6.79 -0.12 -3.01
CA VAL A 34 5.37 -0.36 -2.72
C VAL A 34 5.10 -1.85 -2.83
N CYS A 35 4.41 -2.39 -1.84
CA CYS A 35 3.92 -3.76 -1.89
C CYS A 35 2.42 -3.77 -2.13
N PHE A 36 1.96 -4.78 -2.87
CA PHE A 36 0.56 -5.02 -3.16
C PHE A 36 0.14 -6.30 -2.45
N LEU A 37 -0.82 -6.19 -1.53
CA LEU A 37 -1.26 -7.30 -0.69
C LEU A 37 -2.71 -7.64 -0.98
N ASN A 38 -3.05 -8.92 -0.95
CA ASN A 38 -4.44 -9.36 -0.95
C ASN A 38 -5.10 -9.11 0.41
N LYS A 39 -6.42 -9.33 0.52
CA LYS A 39 -7.18 -9.08 1.75
C LYS A 39 -6.64 -9.82 2.99
N ILE A 40 -6.18 -11.06 2.82
CA ILE A 40 -5.66 -11.90 3.92
C ILE A 40 -4.30 -11.37 4.36
N GLU A 41 -3.41 -11.14 3.41
CA GLU A 41 -2.06 -10.61 3.64
C GLU A 41 -2.12 -9.21 4.27
N ARG A 42 -3.03 -8.35 3.80
CA ARG A 42 -3.24 -7.01 4.35
C ARG A 42 -3.66 -7.08 5.82
N ALA A 43 -4.58 -7.97 6.16
CA ALA A 43 -5.03 -8.14 7.55
C ALA A 43 -3.89 -8.66 8.46
N GLN A 44 -3.02 -9.53 7.96
CA GLN A 44 -1.85 -10.00 8.71
C GLN A 44 -0.81 -8.89 8.86
N TRP A 45 -0.55 -8.13 7.80
CA TRP A 45 0.36 -7.01 7.79
C TRP A 45 -0.08 -5.88 8.74
N GLU A 46 -1.37 -5.55 8.75
CA GLU A 46 -1.95 -4.59 9.72
C GLU A 46 -1.73 -5.08 11.15
N LYS A 47 -2.05 -6.35 11.44
CA LYS A 47 -1.84 -6.94 12.78
C LYS A 47 -0.38 -6.88 13.23
N GLN A 48 0.57 -7.18 12.34
CA GLN A 48 2.00 -7.12 12.64
C GLN A 48 2.45 -5.68 12.94
N ARG A 49 1.98 -4.68 12.19
CA ARG A 49 2.28 -3.27 12.48
C ARG A 49 1.69 -2.80 13.80
N HIS A 50 0.44 -3.17 14.10
CA HIS A 50 -0.19 -2.87 15.38
C HIS A 50 0.54 -3.52 16.56
N ALA A 51 1.03 -4.75 16.40
CA ALA A 51 1.82 -5.43 17.42
C ALA A 51 3.21 -4.81 17.62
N GLN A 52 3.78 -4.19 16.58
CA GLN A 52 5.08 -3.50 16.64
C GLN A 52 4.96 -1.98 16.97
N GLY A 53 3.78 -1.50 17.37
CA GLY A 53 3.58 -0.09 17.75
C GLY A 53 3.56 0.90 16.58
N GLY A 54 3.46 0.42 15.33
CA GLY A 54 3.34 1.26 14.14
C GLY A 54 1.93 1.85 14.00
N LEU A 55 1.85 3.15 13.70
CA LEU A 55 0.59 3.85 13.43
C LEU A 55 -0.23 3.15 12.33
N PRO A 56 -1.56 3.03 12.47
CA PRO A 56 -2.42 2.50 11.42
C PRO A 56 -2.33 3.39 10.20
N LEU A 57 -2.04 2.79 9.04
CA LEU A 57 -2.07 3.51 7.77
C LEU A 57 -3.53 3.86 7.47
N CYS A 58 -3.81 5.17 7.53
CA CYS A 58 -5.09 5.77 7.20
C CYS A 58 -5.63 5.16 5.91
N SER A 59 -6.77 4.47 6.01
CA SER A 59 -7.57 4.13 4.85
C SER A 59 -7.95 5.44 4.18
N ASN A 60 -7.38 5.71 3.00
CA ASN A 60 -7.89 6.77 2.14
C ASN A 60 -9.36 6.44 1.88
N LYS A 61 -10.26 7.16 2.58
CA LYS A 61 -11.67 7.24 2.21
C LYS A 61 -11.68 7.83 0.80
N GLN A 62 -11.90 7.00 -0.21
CA GLN A 62 -12.44 7.47 -1.47
C GLN A 62 -13.82 8.07 -1.18
N SER A 63 -13.83 9.39 -1.04
CA SER A 63 -15.00 10.22 -0.91
C SER A 63 -15.19 10.94 -2.23
N LYS A 64 -15.92 10.34 -3.16
CA LYS A 64 -17.00 10.98 -3.91
C LYS A 64 -17.78 9.96 -4.74
#